data_AF-A0A7N0UIS4-F1
#
_entry.id   AF-A0A7N0UIS4-F1
#
_cell.length_a   1.000
_cell.length_b   1.000
_cell.length_c   1.000
_cell.angle_alpha   90.00
_cell.angle_beta   90.00
_cell.angle_gamma   90.00
#
_symmetry.space_group_name_H-M   'P 1'
#
loop_
_entity.id
_entity.type
_entity.pdbx_description
1 polymer ?
#
loop_
_entity_poly.entity_id
_entity_poly.type
_entity_poly.pdbx_seq_one_letter_code
_entity_poly.pdbx_strand_id
1 'polypeptide(L)'
;MKGELDDHEALVAAIKHADIVISVLAIPQHLEQYKIINAIKDAGNVQRFVPSEFGQEVDRVRGLPPFQNVLENKKKIRRATEEAGICYTYISANSFAAYFVDYLLHPHEKCEELTVYGTGEAKAVLNYEEDVAAYTIKSANDQRAANRVIIYRPPGNIVSQLDLIAAWEKKTGRTIKRNHIPEAEIIKLSETLPHPDNIPVGVLHNIFVKGDQMSFDLTEDDLEASKLYPDYKYTSVDELLDISLTNPHNPKRASFA
;
A
#
# COMPACT_ATOMS: atom_id res chain seq x y z
N MET A 1 -12.98 18.46 12.00
CA MET A 1 -12.87 18.43 13.48
C MET A 1 -11.39 18.38 13.82
N LYS A 2 -10.95 19.11 14.85
CA LYS A 2 -9.57 19.07 15.34
C LYS A 2 -9.58 18.37 16.70
N GLY A 3 -8.59 17.52 16.98
CA GLY A 3 -8.50 16.75 18.21
C GLY A 3 -7.28 15.83 18.19
N GLU A 4 -7.04 15.14 19.30
CA GLU A 4 -5.94 14.18 19.48
C GLU A 4 -6.52 12.77 19.65
N LEU A 5 -5.75 11.74 19.27
CA LEU A 5 -6.19 10.35 19.46
C LEU A 5 -6.26 9.96 20.94
N ASP A 6 -5.52 10.65 21.81
CA ASP A 6 -5.51 10.44 23.26
C ASP A 6 -6.80 10.91 23.95
N ASP A 7 -7.58 11.79 23.32
CA ASP A 7 -8.87 12.24 23.85
C ASP A 7 -9.98 11.26 23.46
N HIS A 8 -10.12 10.20 24.27
CA HIS A 8 -11.10 9.14 24.04
C HIS A 8 -12.54 9.64 23.99
N GLU A 9 -12.93 10.57 24.87
CA GLU A 9 -14.30 11.09 24.91
C GLU A 9 -14.63 11.88 23.65
N ALA A 10 -13.72 12.75 23.21
CA ALA A 10 -13.87 13.46 21.95
C ALA A 10 -13.89 12.51 20.74
N LEU A 11 -13.07 11.46 20.75
CA LEU A 11 -13.04 10.46 19.68
C LEU A 11 -14.35 9.66 19.61
N VAL A 12 -14.92 9.26 20.75
CA VAL A 12 -16.23 8.60 20.82
C VAL A 12 -17.33 9.54 20.31
N ALA A 13 -17.34 10.80 20.76
CA ALA A 13 -18.32 11.79 20.32
C ALA A 13 -18.25 12.00 18.79
N ALA A 14 -17.04 12.08 18.24
CA ALA A 14 -16.79 12.15 16.80
C ALA A 14 -17.36 10.94 16.04
N ILE A 15 -17.08 9.72 16.51
CA ILE A 15 -17.46 8.48 15.85
C ILE A 15 -18.98 8.25 15.87
N LYS A 16 -19.68 8.74 16.90
CA LYS A 16 -21.15 8.67 16.97
C LYS A 16 -21.88 9.37 15.80
N HIS A 17 -21.18 10.21 15.06
CA HIS A 17 -21.71 10.89 13.87
C HIS A 17 -21.39 10.19 12.55
N ALA A 18 -20.78 9.00 12.56
CA ALA A 18 -20.37 8.27 11.36
C ALA A 18 -20.74 6.78 11.41
N ASP A 19 -21.21 6.24 10.28
CA ASP A 19 -21.47 4.80 10.12
C ASP A 19 -20.20 4.02 9.74
N ILE A 20 -19.24 4.67 9.09
CA ILE A 20 -18.00 4.05 8.60
C ILE A 20 -16.81 4.85 9.13
N VAL A 21 -15.82 4.15 9.69
CA VAL A 21 -14.55 4.74 10.11
C VAL A 21 -13.44 4.18 9.24
N ILE A 22 -12.67 5.06 8.59
CA ILE A 22 -11.50 4.70 7.78
C ILE A 22 -10.28 5.38 8.40
N SER A 23 -9.30 4.59 8.82
CA SER A 23 -8.03 5.07 9.35
C SER A 23 -6.99 5.11 8.24
N VAL A 24 -6.34 6.26 8.04
CA VAL A 24 -5.23 6.46 7.09
C VAL A 24 -3.95 6.90 7.81
N LEU A 25 -3.78 6.47 9.06
CA LEU A 25 -2.62 6.79 9.90
C LEU A 25 -1.33 6.21 9.32
N ALA A 26 -0.22 6.95 9.44
CA ALA A 26 1.09 6.51 8.98
C ALA A 26 1.71 5.44 9.88
N ILE A 27 2.85 4.90 9.44
CA ILE A 27 3.56 3.79 10.11
C ILE A 27 3.83 4.05 11.60
N PRO A 28 4.30 5.25 12.02
CA PRO A 28 4.57 5.49 13.43
C PRO A 28 3.31 5.41 14.31
N GLN A 29 2.13 5.64 13.73
CA GLN A 29 0.85 5.65 14.44
C GLN A 29 0.02 4.38 14.20
N HIS A 30 0.57 3.32 13.58
CA HIS A 30 -0.20 2.10 13.34
C HIS A 30 -0.81 1.52 14.62
N LEU A 31 -0.06 1.49 15.73
CA LEU A 31 -0.54 0.97 17.02
C LEU A 31 -1.49 1.95 17.74
N GLU A 32 -1.47 3.24 17.41
CA GLU A 32 -2.42 4.20 17.96
C GLU A 32 -3.87 3.91 17.54
N GLN A 33 -4.06 3.07 16.52
CA GLN A 33 -5.38 2.58 16.10
C GLN A 33 -6.10 1.75 17.17
N TYR A 34 -5.41 1.25 18.21
CA TYR A 34 -6.09 0.70 19.39
C TYR A 34 -7.06 1.68 20.04
N LYS A 35 -6.70 2.98 20.04
CA LYS A 35 -7.56 4.06 20.57
C LYS A 35 -8.82 4.21 19.72
N ILE A 36 -8.69 4.12 18.39
CA ILE A 36 -9.82 4.14 17.45
C ILE A 36 -10.72 2.93 17.66
N ILE A 37 -10.16 1.73 17.80
CA ILE A 37 -10.91 0.49 18.06
C ILE A 37 -11.73 0.63 19.35
N ASN A 38 -11.12 1.08 20.44
CA ASN A 38 -11.83 1.28 21.71
C ASN A 38 -12.95 2.31 21.58
N ALA A 39 -12.71 3.43 20.91
CA ALA A 39 -13.73 4.45 20.71
C ALA A 39 -14.88 3.97 19.79
N ILE A 40 -14.59 3.14 18.79
CA ILE A 40 -15.62 2.48 17.96
C ILE A 40 -16.54 1.60 18.81
N LYS A 41 -15.97 0.79 19.73
CA LYS A 41 -16.75 -0.06 20.64
C LYS A 41 -17.69 0.76 21.52
N ASP A 42 -17.18 1.84 22.11
CA ASP A 42 -17.96 2.69 23.02
C ASP A 42 -19.00 3.55 22.29
N ALA A 43 -18.74 3.90 21.03
CA ALA A 43 -19.72 4.59 20.20
C ALA A 43 -20.89 3.68 19.81
N GLY A 44 -20.60 2.40 19.46
CA GLY A 44 -21.60 1.35 19.26
C GLY A 44 -22.45 1.47 17.99
N ASN A 45 -22.23 2.48 17.14
CA ASN A 45 -23.03 2.75 15.94
C ASN A 45 -22.28 2.46 14.61
N VAL A 46 -20.99 2.14 14.67
CA VAL A 46 -20.16 1.96 13.45
C VAL A 46 -20.49 0.62 12.78
N GLN A 47 -20.85 0.70 11.50
CA GLN A 47 -21.18 -0.41 10.63
C GLN A 47 -19.95 -1.01 9.93
N ARG A 48 -18.88 -0.23 9.73
CA ARG A 48 -17.63 -0.71 9.13
C ARG A 48 -16.40 0.05 9.63
N PHE A 49 -15.36 -0.69 9.99
CA PHE A 49 -14.02 -0.15 10.22
C PHE A 49 -13.05 -0.61 9.11
N VAL A 50 -12.30 0.35 8.55
CA VAL A 50 -11.20 0.08 7.62
C VAL A 50 -9.92 0.58 8.28
N PRO A 51 -9.08 -0.31 8.85
CA PRO A 51 -7.81 0.10 9.45
C PRO A 51 -6.79 0.54 8.39
N SER A 52 -5.76 1.26 8.83
CA SER A 52 -4.66 1.71 7.97
C SER A 52 -3.78 0.53 7.56
N GLU A 53 -4.16 -0.09 6.46
CA GLU A 53 -3.51 -1.25 5.85
C GLU A 53 -2.83 -0.85 4.53
N PHE A 54 -3.60 -0.49 3.51
CA PHE A 54 -3.19 0.12 2.23
C PHE A 54 -1.81 -0.29 1.68
N GLY A 55 -1.52 -1.59 1.71
CA GLY A 55 -0.22 -2.13 1.29
C GLY A 55 -0.30 -3.63 1.02
N GLN A 56 0.65 -4.38 1.56
CA GLN A 56 0.71 -5.84 1.43
C GLN A 56 -0.45 -6.56 2.14
N GLU A 57 -0.77 -7.76 1.68
CA GLU A 57 -1.61 -8.69 2.42
C GLU A 57 -0.79 -9.28 3.58
N VAL A 58 -0.86 -8.64 4.75
CA VAL A 58 0.11 -8.87 5.83
C VAL A 58 0.08 -10.29 6.40
N ASP A 59 -1.04 -11.02 6.28
CA ASP A 59 -1.17 -12.37 6.80
C ASP A 59 -0.46 -13.40 5.89
N ARG A 60 -0.42 -13.14 4.59
CA ARG A 60 0.17 -14.01 3.54
C ARG A 60 1.64 -13.71 3.21
N VAL A 61 2.15 -12.49 3.46
CA VAL A 61 3.53 -12.12 3.10
C VAL A 61 4.51 -12.10 4.29
N ARG A 62 5.82 -12.10 4.00
CA ARG A 62 6.87 -11.95 5.02
C ARG A 62 7.99 -11.02 4.51
N GLY A 63 8.42 -10.09 5.36
CA GLY A 63 9.48 -9.14 5.05
C GLY A 63 10.80 -9.42 5.77
N LEU A 64 11.85 -8.69 5.40
CA LEU A 64 13.05 -8.58 6.24
C LEU A 64 12.70 -7.95 7.60
N PRO A 65 13.48 -8.21 8.67
CA PRO A 65 13.08 -7.88 10.04
C PRO A 65 12.55 -6.45 10.26
N PRO A 66 13.15 -5.37 9.70
CA PRO A 66 12.62 -4.02 9.86
C PRO A 66 11.20 -3.85 9.32
N PHE A 67 10.91 -4.41 8.13
CA PHE A 67 9.59 -4.36 7.52
C PHE A 67 8.63 -5.38 8.13
N GLN A 68 9.14 -6.56 8.54
CA GLN A 68 8.33 -7.56 9.26
C GLN A 68 7.68 -6.95 10.51
N ASN A 69 8.41 -6.14 11.27
CA ASN A 69 7.86 -5.46 12.44
C ASN A 69 6.67 -4.53 12.09
N VAL A 70 6.73 -3.85 10.93
CA VAL A 70 5.63 -3.02 10.43
C VAL A 70 4.42 -3.88 10.06
N LEU A 71 4.64 -5.02 9.40
CA LEU A 71 3.59 -5.99 9.05
C LEU A 71 2.93 -6.57 10.31
N GLU A 72 3.72 -6.92 11.33
CA GLU A 72 3.21 -7.44 12.60
C GLU A 72 2.37 -6.41 13.36
N ASN A 73 2.72 -5.12 13.30
CA ASN A 73 1.89 -4.07 13.89
C ASN A 73 0.50 -3.97 13.23
N LYS A 74 0.40 -4.16 11.91
CA LYS A 74 -0.89 -4.24 11.22
C LYS A 74 -1.69 -5.48 11.62
N LYS A 75 -1.04 -6.65 11.69
CA LYS A 75 -1.69 -7.89 12.18
C LYS A 75 -2.29 -7.73 13.57
N LYS A 76 -1.57 -7.07 14.48
CA LYS A 76 -2.07 -6.75 15.82
C LYS A 76 -3.38 -5.95 15.78
N ILE A 77 -3.47 -4.96 14.89
CA ILE A 77 -4.68 -4.16 14.69
C ILE A 77 -5.81 -5.01 14.09
N ARG A 78 -5.52 -5.93 13.15
CA ARG A 78 -6.52 -6.89 12.65
C ARG A 78 -7.09 -7.74 13.78
N ARG A 79 -6.21 -8.42 14.54
CA ARG A 79 -6.62 -9.27 15.67
C ARG A 79 -7.47 -8.51 16.69
N ALA A 80 -7.07 -7.28 17.03
CA ALA A 80 -7.80 -6.44 17.97
C ALA A 80 -9.18 -6.00 17.45
N THR A 81 -9.28 -5.71 16.16
CA THR A 81 -10.56 -5.37 15.50
C THR A 81 -11.51 -6.55 15.55
N GLU A 82 -11.00 -7.76 15.26
CA GLU A 82 -11.80 -9.00 15.28
C GLU A 82 -12.23 -9.39 16.69
N GLU A 83 -11.32 -9.33 17.67
CA GLU A 83 -11.63 -9.60 19.08
C GLU A 83 -12.65 -8.60 19.65
N ALA A 84 -12.65 -7.36 19.16
CA ALA A 84 -13.64 -6.36 19.49
C ALA A 84 -15.03 -6.62 18.86
N GLY A 85 -15.15 -7.60 17.96
CA GLY A 85 -16.40 -7.88 17.24
C GLY A 85 -16.82 -6.78 16.26
N ILE A 86 -15.88 -5.93 15.83
CA ILE A 86 -16.16 -4.81 14.91
C ILE A 86 -16.21 -5.34 13.47
N CYS A 87 -17.24 -4.96 12.72
CA CYS A 87 -17.30 -5.29 11.31
C CYS A 87 -16.19 -4.56 10.53
N TYR A 88 -15.41 -5.27 9.72
CA TYR A 88 -14.20 -4.73 9.10
C TYR A 88 -14.12 -4.94 7.58
N THR A 89 -13.24 -4.19 6.93
CA THR A 89 -12.70 -4.54 5.60
C THR A 89 -11.20 -4.28 5.62
N TYR A 90 -10.40 -5.30 5.35
CA TYR A 90 -8.94 -5.15 5.26
C TYR A 90 -8.53 -4.96 3.81
N ILE A 91 -7.78 -3.89 3.54
CA ILE A 91 -7.44 -3.49 2.18
C ILE A 91 -5.97 -3.75 1.92
N SER A 92 -5.69 -4.71 1.03
CA SER A 92 -4.38 -4.87 0.40
C SER A 92 -4.36 -4.08 -0.90
N ALA A 93 -3.96 -2.80 -0.81
CA ALA A 93 -3.91 -1.89 -1.96
C ALA A 93 -2.68 -2.12 -2.87
N ASN A 94 -1.76 -3.00 -2.47
CA ASN A 94 -0.44 -3.15 -3.06
C ASN A 94 0.33 -1.81 -3.05
N SER A 95 1.06 -1.47 -4.12
CA SER A 95 1.92 -0.29 -4.16
C SER A 95 1.19 0.93 -4.72
N PHE A 96 1.41 2.09 -4.11
CA PHE A 96 0.97 3.37 -4.67
C PHE A 96 1.79 3.72 -5.90
N ALA A 97 1.11 3.85 -7.03
CA ALA A 97 1.76 3.91 -8.32
C ALA A 97 2.50 5.24 -8.54
N ALA A 98 1.89 6.39 -8.26
CA ALA A 98 2.59 7.66 -8.45
C ALA A 98 3.80 7.78 -7.51
N TYR A 99 3.69 7.29 -6.27
CA TYR A 99 4.81 7.18 -5.34
C TYR A 99 5.98 6.37 -5.91
N PHE A 100 5.74 5.14 -6.40
CA PHE A 100 6.81 4.27 -6.86
C PHE A 100 7.29 4.62 -8.27
N VAL A 101 6.46 5.17 -9.14
CA VAL A 101 6.89 5.75 -10.42
C VAL A 101 7.86 6.89 -10.17
N ASP A 102 7.56 7.80 -9.25
CA ASP A 102 8.48 8.87 -8.87
C ASP A 102 9.78 8.33 -8.28
N TYR A 103 9.67 7.37 -7.36
CA TYR A 103 10.82 6.76 -6.68
C TYR A 103 11.74 5.97 -7.62
N LEU A 104 11.20 5.27 -8.62
CA LEU A 104 11.97 4.38 -9.49
C LEU A 104 12.42 5.04 -10.80
N LEU A 105 11.62 5.97 -11.35
CA LEU A 105 11.87 6.56 -12.66
C LEU A 105 12.32 8.01 -12.60
N HIS A 106 12.10 8.70 -11.48
CA HIS A 106 12.43 10.12 -11.29
C HIS A 106 11.95 11.00 -12.47
N PRO A 107 10.64 11.01 -12.80
CA PRO A 107 10.12 11.64 -14.02
C PRO A 107 10.38 13.15 -14.10
N HIS A 108 10.68 13.81 -12.97
CA HIS A 108 11.08 15.21 -12.89
C HIS A 108 12.52 15.48 -13.36
N GLU A 109 13.32 14.43 -13.50
CA GLU A 109 14.75 14.50 -13.77
C GLU A 109 15.10 13.81 -15.09
N LYS A 110 16.16 14.30 -15.74
CA LYS A 110 16.74 13.63 -16.89
C LYS A 110 17.86 12.69 -16.43
N CYS A 111 17.49 11.59 -15.77
CA CYS A 111 18.46 10.59 -15.33
C CYS A 111 19.07 9.84 -16.52
N GLU A 112 20.39 9.69 -16.57
CA GLU A 112 21.08 8.84 -17.56
C GLU A 112 21.11 7.38 -17.12
N GLU A 113 21.01 7.14 -15.81
CA GLU A 113 20.93 5.82 -15.22
C GLU A 113 19.81 5.74 -14.17
N LEU A 114 19.22 4.56 -14.03
CA LEU A 114 18.23 4.24 -13.01
C LEU A 114 18.68 3.04 -12.19
N THR A 115 18.35 3.07 -10.90
CA THR A 115 18.60 1.97 -9.98
C THR A 115 17.59 0.85 -10.21
N VAL A 116 18.06 -0.39 -10.27
CA VAL A 116 17.24 -1.59 -10.34
C VAL A 116 17.52 -2.45 -9.10
N TYR A 117 16.50 -2.72 -8.29
CA TYR A 117 16.65 -3.58 -7.12
C TYR A 117 16.60 -5.06 -7.53
N GLY A 118 17.65 -5.83 -7.20
CA GLY A 118 17.78 -7.23 -7.60
C GLY A 118 17.92 -7.39 -9.12
N THR A 119 17.27 -8.42 -9.68
CA THR A 119 17.23 -8.62 -11.14
C THR A 119 16.29 -7.63 -11.84
N GLY A 120 15.35 -7.03 -11.10
CA GLY A 120 14.30 -6.18 -11.65
C GLY A 120 13.14 -6.92 -12.31
N GLU A 121 13.16 -8.26 -12.34
CA GLU A 121 12.16 -9.10 -13.01
C GLU A 121 10.96 -9.45 -12.13
N ALA A 122 11.10 -9.34 -10.81
CA ALA A 122 10.02 -9.61 -9.87
C ALA A 122 8.80 -8.72 -10.17
N LYS A 123 7.61 -9.32 -10.18
CA LYS A 123 6.36 -8.61 -10.46
C LYS A 123 5.84 -7.94 -9.20
N ALA A 124 5.42 -6.69 -9.36
CA ALA A 124 4.72 -5.88 -8.39
C ALA A 124 3.39 -5.39 -9.00
N VAL A 125 2.54 -4.81 -8.16
CA VAL A 125 1.24 -4.27 -8.55
C VAL A 125 1.20 -2.80 -8.15
N LEU A 126 1.16 -1.90 -9.14
CA LEU A 126 1.19 -0.45 -8.93
C LEU A 126 -0.19 0.15 -9.22
N ASN A 127 -0.92 0.57 -8.18
CA ASN A 127 -2.25 1.18 -8.32
C ASN A 127 -2.22 2.69 -8.10
N TYR A 128 -2.86 3.44 -8.98
CA TYR A 128 -2.97 4.88 -8.85
C TYR A 128 -3.76 5.26 -7.59
N GLU A 129 -3.27 6.25 -6.85
CA GLU A 129 -3.79 6.60 -5.52
C GLU A 129 -5.26 7.05 -5.56
N GLU A 130 -5.72 7.68 -6.64
CA GLU A 130 -7.15 8.03 -6.80
C GLU A 130 -8.02 6.78 -6.92
N ASP A 131 -7.54 5.75 -7.62
CA ASP A 131 -8.25 4.46 -7.75
C ASP A 131 -8.24 3.68 -6.43
N VAL A 132 -7.13 3.72 -5.70
CA VAL A 132 -7.07 3.16 -4.33
C VAL A 132 -8.14 3.80 -3.46
N ALA A 133 -8.28 5.13 -3.50
CA ALA A 133 -9.31 5.84 -2.75
C ALA A 133 -10.72 5.44 -3.21
N ALA A 134 -10.98 5.39 -4.51
CA ALA A 134 -12.28 5.02 -5.06
C ALA A 134 -12.70 3.59 -4.69
N TYR A 135 -11.81 2.61 -4.86
CA TYR A 135 -12.06 1.23 -4.44
C TYR A 135 -12.27 1.11 -2.94
N THR A 136 -11.52 1.87 -2.14
CA THR A 136 -11.65 1.88 -0.67
C THR A 136 -13.04 2.32 -0.24
N ILE A 137 -13.55 3.43 -0.80
CA ILE A 137 -14.89 3.91 -0.50
C ILE A 137 -15.96 2.92 -0.99
N LYS A 138 -15.79 2.33 -2.18
CA LYS A 138 -16.69 1.29 -2.69
C LYS A 138 -16.74 0.10 -1.74
N SER A 139 -15.59 -0.46 -1.35
CA SER A 139 -15.53 -1.64 -0.47
C SER A 139 -16.00 -1.38 0.94
N ALA A 140 -15.79 -0.18 1.48
CA ALA A 140 -16.27 0.17 2.80
C ALA A 140 -17.81 0.16 2.88
N ASN A 141 -18.48 0.47 1.77
CA ASN A 141 -19.95 0.48 1.66
C ASN A 141 -20.53 -0.83 1.09
N ASP A 142 -19.69 -1.76 0.61
CA ASP A 142 -20.14 -3.00 0.01
C ASP A 142 -20.26 -4.11 1.06
N GLN A 143 -21.41 -4.77 1.11
CA GLN A 143 -21.63 -5.88 2.02
C GLN A 143 -20.85 -7.15 1.64
N ARG A 144 -20.49 -7.31 0.36
CA ARG A 144 -19.65 -8.41 -0.13
C ARG A 144 -18.24 -8.34 0.47
N ALA A 145 -17.78 -7.13 0.82
CA ALA A 145 -16.48 -6.88 1.43
C ALA A 145 -16.51 -6.81 2.98
N ALA A 146 -17.68 -7.03 3.60
CA ALA A 146 -17.82 -7.05 5.06
C ALA A 146 -17.10 -8.27 5.66
N ASN A 147 -16.26 -8.03 6.67
CA ASN A 147 -15.44 -9.03 7.36
C ASN A 147 -14.54 -9.82 6.42
N ARG A 148 -13.96 -9.14 5.43
CA ARG A 148 -13.12 -9.75 4.39
C ARG A 148 -11.88 -8.91 4.12
N VAL A 149 -10.88 -9.60 3.55
CA VAL A 149 -9.76 -8.95 2.88
C VAL A 149 -10.16 -8.70 1.43
N ILE A 150 -9.89 -7.49 0.93
CA ILE A 150 -9.98 -7.14 -0.49
C ILE A 150 -8.59 -6.76 -1.01
N ILE A 151 -8.24 -7.28 -2.18
CA ILE A 151 -6.92 -7.13 -2.79
C ILE A 151 -7.08 -6.33 -4.09
N TYR A 152 -6.26 -5.30 -4.27
CA TYR A 152 -6.28 -4.47 -5.48
C TYR A 152 -5.20 -4.99 -6.41
N ARG A 153 -5.54 -5.98 -7.25
CA ARG A 153 -4.62 -6.63 -8.19
C ARG A 153 -5.20 -6.61 -9.62
N PRO A 154 -5.48 -5.42 -10.18
CA PRO A 154 -5.94 -5.33 -11.55
C PRO A 154 -4.86 -5.79 -12.54
N PRO A 155 -5.20 -6.59 -13.58
CA PRO A 155 -4.22 -7.13 -14.52
C PRO A 155 -3.36 -6.08 -15.23
N GLY A 156 -3.92 -4.91 -15.56
CA GLY A 156 -3.20 -3.82 -16.23
C GLY A 156 -2.12 -3.13 -15.39
N ASN A 157 -2.02 -3.48 -14.10
CA ASN A 157 -1.11 -2.85 -13.14
C ASN A 157 -0.02 -3.79 -12.63
N ILE A 158 0.03 -5.02 -13.14
CA ILE A 158 1.05 -6.01 -12.80
C ILE A 158 2.28 -5.77 -13.67
N VAL A 159 3.35 -5.26 -13.09
CA VAL A 159 4.58 -4.88 -13.80
C VAL A 159 5.83 -5.24 -13.01
N SER A 160 6.94 -5.51 -13.69
CA SER A 160 8.27 -5.54 -13.07
C SER A 160 8.95 -4.18 -13.18
N GLN A 161 10.06 -3.98 -12.46
CA GLN A 161 10.88 -2.76 -12.65
C GLN A 161 11.40 -2.65 -14.08
N LEU A 162 11.79 -3.77 -14.70
CA LEU A 162 12.28 -3.77 -16.09
C LEU A 162 11.18 -3.43 -17.10
N ASP A 163 9.94 -3.90 -16.87
CA ASP A 163 8.79 -3.53 -17.71
C ASP A 163 8.52 -2.02 -17.60
N LEU A 164 8.59 -1.49 -16.38
CA LEU A 164 8.33 -0.08 -16.09
C LEU A 164 9.37 0.83 -16.77
N ILE A 165 10.66 0.48 -16.66
CA ILE A 165 11.76 1.20 -17.34
C ILE A 165 11.57 1.11 -18.86
N ALA A 166 11.29 -0.08 -19.42
CA ALA A 166 11.10 -0.23 -20.86
C ALA A 166 9.92 0.59 -21.40
N ALA A 167 8.81 0.64 -20.66
CA ALA A 167 7.66 1.47 -21.00
C ALA A 167 8.01 2.98 -20.95
N TRP A 168 8.79 3.38 -19.96
CA TRP A 168 9.29 4.75 -19.82
C TRP A 168 10.26 5.15 -20.94
N GLU A 169 11.21 4.28 -21.30
CA GLU A 169 12.14 4.45 -22.42
C GLU A 169 11.36 4.65 -23.73
N LYS A 170 10.33 3.83 -23.98
CA LYS A 170 9.46 3.95 -25.15
C LYS A 170 8.72 5.29 -25.20
N LYS A 171 8.17 5.74 -24.06
CA LYS A 171 7.41 6.99 -23.95
C LYS A 171 8.29 8.24 -24.08
N THR A 172 9.51 8.19 -23.56
CA THR A 172 10.46 9.32 -23.61
C THR A 172 11.35 9.32 -24.85
N GLY A 173 11.44 8.21 -25.57
CA GLY A 173 12.36 8.04 -26.70
C GLY A 173 13.85 7.96 -26.28
N ARG A 174 14.12 7.64 -25.01
CA ARG A 174 15.46 7.61 -24.42
C ARG A 174 15.87 6.17 -24.10
N THR A 175 17.15 5.88 -24.25
CA THR A 175 17.77 4.69 -23.65
C THR A 175 18.37 5.07 -22.31
N ILE A 176 18.09 4.28 -21.27
CA ILE A 176 18.48 4.55 -19.89
C ILE A 176 19.35 3.40 -19.38
N LYS A 177 20.51 3.73 -18.83
CA LYS A 177 21.40 2.72 -18.24
C LYS A 177 20.78 2.16 -16.97
N ARG A 178 20.88 0.85 -16.76
CA ARG A 178 20.31 0.15 -15.61
C ARG A 178 21.44 -0.21 -14.64
N ASN A 179 21.38 0.30 -13.42
CA ASN A 179 22.35 0.00 -12.37
C ASN A 179 21.72 -0.94 -11.35
N HIS A 180 22.13 -2.21 -11.35
CA HIS A 180 21.54 -3.23 -10.49
C HIS A 180 22.17 -3.22 -9.10
N ILE A 181 21.35 -3.20 -8.06
CA ILE A 181 21.76 -3.45 -6.67
C ILE A 181 21.46 -4.92 -6.34
N PRO A 182 22.48 -5.75 -6.08
CA PRO A 182 22.29 -7.16 -5.75
C PRO A 182 21.42 -7.37 -4.50
N GLU A 183 20.63 -8.44 -4.46
CA GLU A 183 19.80 -8.78 -3.29
C GLU A 183 20.62 -8.83 -1.99
N ALA A 184 21.82 -9.42 -2.03
CA ALA A 184 22.69 -9.53 -0.86
C ALA A 184 23.09 -8.16 -0.28
N GLU A 185 23.22 -7.13 -1.12
CA GLU A 185 23.49 -5.77 -0.68
C GLU A 185 22.27 -5.15 0.00
N ILE A 186 21.07 -5.36 -0.55
CA ILE A 186 19.80 -4.90 0.02
C ILE A 186 19.56 -5.55 1.40
N ILE A 187 19.81 -6.86 1.52
CA ILE A 187 19.70 -7.57 2.81
C ILE A 187 20.69 -6.96 3.81
N LYS A 188 21.96 -6.80 3.44
CA LYS A 188 22.98 -6.19 4.29
C LYS A 188 22.56 -4.79 4.74
N LEU A 189 22.05 -3.95 3.84
CA LEU A 189 21.58 -2.61 4.18
C LEU A 189 20.43 -2.63 5.20
N SER A 190 19.52 -3.60 5.10
CA SER A 190 18.43 -3.78 6.08
C SER A 190 18.94 -4.12 7.49
N GLU A 191 20.11 -4.76 7.59
CA GLU A 191 20.75 -5.15 8.86
C GLU A 191 21.63 -4.04 9.43
N THR A 192 22.26 -3.23 8.55
CA THR A 192 23.29 -2.25 8.97
C THR A 192 22.79 -0.82 9.08
N LEU A 193 21.75 -0.41 8.35
CA LEU A 193 21.22 0.94 8.44
C LEU A 193 20.51 1.15 9.79
N PRO A 194 20.61 2.34 10.39
CA PRO A 194 19.87 2.66 11.61
C PRO A 194 18.37 2.66 11.33
N HIS A 195 17.57 2.44 12.37
CA HIS A 195 16.14 2.75 12.31
C HIS A 195 15.94 4.27 12.26
N PRO A 196 15.04 4.81 11.42
CA PRO A 196 14.08 4.11 10.55
C PRO A 196 14.56 3.81 9.12
N ASP A 197 15.79 4.17 8.75
CA ASP A 197 16.31 4.09 7.37
C ASP A 197 16.40 2.65 6.81
N ASN A 198 16.46 1.65 7.70
CA ASN A 198 16.41 0.24 7.31
C ASN A 198 15.02 -0.25 6.89
N ILE A 199 13.93 0.45 7.22
CA ILE A 199 12.56 0.05 6.87
C ILE A 199 12.31 0.19 5.36
N PRO A 200 12.58 1.33 4.70
CA PRO A 200 12.45 1.46 3.24
C PRO A 200 13.18 0.34 2.48
N VAL A 201 14.37 -0.05 2.93
CA VAL A 201 15.13 -1.14 2.30
C VAL A 201 14.40 -2.47 2.41
N GLY A 202 13.82 -2.79 3.57
CA GLY A 202 12.98 -3.97 3.74
C GLY A 202 11.71 -3.95 2.89
N VAL A 203 11.12 -2.77 2.66
CA VAL A 203 9.96 -2.58 1.76
C VAL A 203 10.35 -2.85 0.30
N LEU A 204 11.45 -2.27 -0.16
CA LEU A 204 11.96 -2.44 -1.53
C LEU A 204 12.33 -3.90 -1.81
N HIS A 205 12.97 -4.57 -0.85
CA HIS A 205 13.26 -6.00 -0.95
C HIS A 205 11.99 -6.83 -1.13
N ASN A 206 10.99 -6.61 -0.27
CA ASN A 206 9.74 -7.37 -0.32
C ASN A 206 8.98 -7.17 -1.64
N ILE A 207 8.87 -5.93 -2.11
CA ILE A 207 8.11 -5.60 -3.32
C ILE A 207 8.88 -5.98 -4.58
N PHE A 208 10.12 -5.54 -4.71
CA PHE A 208 10.83 -5.50 -6.00
C PHE A 208 11.93 -6.55 -6.17
N VAL A 209 12.28 -7.28 -5.09
CA VAL A 209 13.22 -8.41 -5.15
C VAL A 209 12.47 -9.73 -4.97
N LYS A 210 11.65 -9.84 -3.92
CA LYS A 210 10.84 -11.05 -3.67
C LYS A 210 9.56 -11.09 -4.49
N GLY A 211 8.99 -9.94 -4.86
CA GLY A 211 7.74 -9.91 -5.61
C GLY A 211 6.55 -10.38 -4.77
N ASP A 212 6.56 -10.11 -3.47
CA ASP A 212 5.59 -10.69 -2.52
C ASP A 212 4.14 -10.26 -2.77
N GLN A 213 3.93 -9.17 -3.51
CA GLN A 213 2.62 -8.77 -4.00
C GLN A 213 2.01 -9.77 -4.98
N MET A 214 2.82 -10.67 -5.55
CA MET A 214 2.47 -11.68 -6.54
C MET A 214 2.91 -13.09 -6.12
N SER A 215 3.40 -13.29 -4.89
CA SER A 215 3.93 -14.59 -4.42
C SER A 215 2.85 -15.60 -4.01
N PHE A 216 1.58 -15.22 -4.14
CA PHE A 216 0.44 -16.09 -3.84
C PHE A 216 -0.66 -15.92 -4.90
N ASP A 217 -1.30 -17.03 -5.22
CA ASP A 217 -2.45 -17.07 -6.13
C ASP A 217 -3.72 -16.58 -5.42
N LEU A 218 -4.58 -15.90 -6.18
CA LEU A 218 -5.92 -15.55 -5.73
C LEU A 218 -6.87 -16.70 -6.08
N THR A 219 -7.63 -17.18 -5.11
CA THR A 219 -8.66 -18.20 -5.32
C THR A 219 -10.02 -17.55 -5.66
N GLU A 220 -11.04 -18.36 -5.92
CA GLU A 220 -12.41 -17.88 -6.11
C GLU A 220 -12.99 -17.22 -4.85
N ASP A 221 -12.45 -17.56 -3.67
CA ASP A 221 -12.82 -16.97 -2.39
C ASP A 221 -12.09 -15.64 -2.11
N ASP A 222 -11.08 -15.27 -2.90
CA ASP A 222 -10.39 -13.99 -2.72
C ASP A 222 -11.17 -12.85 -3.40
N LEU A 223 -11.38 -11.74 -2.69
CA LEU A 223 -11.97 -10.54 -3.28
C LEU A 223 -10.88 -9.74 -3.98
N GLU A 224 -10.91 -9.73 -5.31
CA GLU A 224 -10.11 -8.82 -6.13
C GLU A 224 -10.99 -7.64 -6.59
N ALA A 225 -10.53 -6.41 -6.34
CA ALA A 225 -11.37 -5.23 -6.53
C ALA A 225 -11.80 -4.99 -7.98
N SER A 226 -10.93 -5.20 -8.97
CA SER A 226 -11.29 -5.00 -10.38
C SER A 226 -12.30 -6.04 -10.89
N LYS A 227 -12.30 -7.26 -10.33
CA LYS A 227 -13.34 -8.27 -10.57
C LYS A 227 -14.65 -7.95 -9.82
N LEU A 228 -14.56 -7.40 -8.61
CA LEU A 228 -15.72 -7.10 -7.77
C LEU A 228 -16.52 -5.88 -8.28
N TYR A 229 -15.82 -4.94 -8.92
CA TYR A 229 -16.38 -3.71 -9.48
C TYR A 229 -15.98 -3.55 -10.96
N PRO A 230 -16.47 -4.40 -11.86
CA PRO A 230 -16.05 -4.42 -13.26
C PRO A 230 -16.39 -3.13 -14.02
N ASP A 231 -17.39 -2.37 -13.56
CA ASP A 231 -17.80 -1.11 -14.17
C ASP A 231 -16.89 0.07 -13.79
N TYR A 232 -16.01 -0.09 -12.79
CA TYR A 232 -15.04 0.93 -12.43
C TYR A 232 -13.79 0.80 -13.29
N LYS A 233 -13.54 1.78 -14.15
CA LYS A 233 -12.33 1.84 -14.96
C LYS A 233 -11.17 2.38 -14.11
N TYR A 234 -10.30 1.48 -13.65
CA TYR A 234 -9.05 1.85 -13.01
C TYR A 234 -8.03 2.40 -14.02
N THR A 235 -7.10 3.22 -13.54
CA THR A 235 -5.97 3.75 -14.30
C THR A 235 -4.90 2.68 -14.43
N SER A 236 -4.55 2.33 -15.65
CA SER A 236 -3.45 1.40 -15.94
C SER A 236 -2.08 2.03 -15.67
N VAL A 237 -1.05 1.21 -15.47
CA VAL A 237 0.34 1.73 -15.37
C VAL A 237 0.73 2.49 -16.64
N ASP A 238 0.31 2.04 -17.82
CA ASP A 238 0.61 2.72 -19.08
C ASP A 238 -0.01 4.14 -19.14
N GLU A 239 -1.29 4.28 -18.75
CA GLU A 239 -1.99 5.57 -18.63
C GLU A 239 -1.31 6.47 -17.57
N LEU A 240 -0.89 5.92 -16.43
CA LEU A 240 -0.20 6.69 -15.40
C LEU A 240 1.16 7.22 -15.88
N LEU A 241 1.89 6.44 -16.67
CA LEU A 241 3.15 6.92 -17.26
C LEU A 241 2.91 8.07 -18.25
N ASP A 242 1.79 8.09 -18.99
CA ASP A 242 1.42 9.24 -19.83
C ASP A 242 1.13 10.49 -19.00
N ILE A 243 0.45 10.33 -17.86
CA ILE A 243 0.25 11.41 -16.88
C ILE A 243 1.62 11.92 -16.40
N SER A 244 2.53 11.00 -16.07
CA SER A 244 3.86 11.33 -15.53
C SER A 244 4.77 12.06 -16.53
N LEU A 245 4.56 11.89 -17.84
CA LEU A 245 5.29 12.66 -18.87
C LEU A 245 4.87 14.12 -18.92
N THR A 246 3.58 14.39 -18.71
CA THR A 246 2.97 15.69 -18.98
C THR A 246 2.79 16.53 -17.73
N ASN A 247 2.52 15.87 -16.60
CA ASN A 247 2.26 16.48 -15.31
C ASN A 247 2.70 15.53 -14.17
N PRO A 248 4.00 15.31 -13.98
CA PRO A 248 4.50 14.38 -12.97
C PRO A 248 4.06 14.82 -11.57
N HIS A 249 3.59 13.87 -10.78
CA HIS A 249 3.17 14.14 -9.40
C HIS A 249 4.37 14.57 -8.54
N ASN A 250 4.15 15.51 -7.62
CA ASN A 250 5.19 15.92 -6.68
C ASN A 250 5.74 14.71 -5.91
N PRO A 251 7.08 14.61 -5.72
CA PRO A 251 7.69 13.56 -4.93
C PRO A 251 7.09 13.48 -3.53
N LYS A 252 6.78 12.26 -3.10
CA LYS A 252 6.23 11.96 -1.77
C LYS A 252 7.20 11.07 -1.01
N ARG A 253 7.23 11.22 0.32
CA ARG A 253 8.00 10.34 1.22
C ARG A 253 7.09 9.87 2.34
N ALA A 254 7.03 8.56 2.54
CA ALA A 254 6.34 8.00 3.70
C ALA A 254 7.10 8.34 4.99
N SER A 255 6.38 8.58 6.08
CA SER A 255 6.96 8.68 7.42
C SER A 255 7.07 7.27 8.00
N PHE A 256 8.27 6.95 8.51
CA PHE A 256 8.61 5.65 9.11
C PHE A 256 8.97 5.78 10.60
N ALA A 257 9.18 7.01 11.09
CA ALA A 257 9.27 7.43 12.47
C ALA A 257 8.62 8.81 12.62
#